data_AF-A0A1G5QZH8-F1
#
_entry.id   AF-A0A1G5QZH8-F1
#
_cell.length_a   1.000
_cell.length_b   1.000
_cell.length_c   1.000
_cell.angle_alpha   90.00
_cell.angle_beta   90.00
_cell.angle_gamma   90.00
#
_symmetry.space_group_name_H-M   'P 1'
#
loop_
_entity.id
_entity.type
_entity.pdbx_description
1 polymer ?
#
loop_
_entity_poly.entity_id
_entity_poly.type
_entity_poly.pdbx_seq_one_letter_code
_entity_poly.pdbx_strand_id
1 'polypeptide(L)'
;MAKKEKRPHHDALFKHFLTQPETAREFLSLYLPEEVQSLCDLATLKLEPGSFVDRHLRQLHSDVLYSVETTQGRGYIYCLIEHQSTPDPLMAWRLMYYAMSAMAAHLKKGHTELPLVAPLLFYHGEVRPYPYSNRWLDCFTLPEQAARLYRQAFPLVDVSVLSDEEILTHKGVALMELVQKHIRCRDMLEWVPQLVELLNAGYNTTEQRN
;
A
#
# COMPACT_ATOMS: atom_id res chain seq x y z
N MET A 1 -1.23 33.62 4.21
CA MET A 1 -0.45 33.61 2.95
C MET A 1 0.57 32.49 3.05
N ALA A 2 0.40 31.42 2.28
CA ALA A 2 1.34 30.29 2.29
C ALA A 2 2.70 30.74 1.72
N LYS A 3 3.78 30.55 2.49
CA LYS A 3 5.15 30.72 2.01
C LYS A 3 5.35 29.73 0.86
N LYS A 4 5.54 30.25 -0.37
CA LYS A 4 6.12 29.47 -1.47
C LYS A 4 7.54 29.09 -1.02
N GLU A 5 7.72 27.86 -0.57
CA GLU A 5 9.06 27.30 -0.36
C GLU A 5 9.83 27.39 -1.68
N LYS A 6 10.97 28.09 -1.65
CA LYS A 6 11.94 28.12 -2.73
C LYS A 6 12.36 26.67 -2.98
N ARG A 7 12.08 26.13 -4.16
CA ARG A 7 12.62 24.82 -4.57
C ARG A 7 14.15 24.87 -4.45
N PRO A 8 14.78 24.02 -3.61
CA PRO A 8 16.23 23.93 -3.56
C PRO A 8 16.77 23.62 -4.95
N HIS A 9 17.86 24.29 -5.37
CA HIS A 9 18.47 24.08 -6.69
C HIS A 9 18.81 22.61 -6.97
N HIS A 10 19.09 21.83 -5.92
CA HIS A 10 19.40 20.40 -5.99
C HIS A 10 18.21 19.55 -6.46
N ASP A 11 16.98 19.85 -6.01
CA ASP A 11 15.78 19.09 -6.42
C ASP A 11 15.51 19.22 -7.92
N ALA A 12 15.67 20.44 -8.45
CA ALA A 12 15.48 20.70 -9.87
C ALA A 12 16.55 20.02 -10.73
N LEU A 13 17.80 20.02 -10.26
CA LEU A 13 18.90 19.35 -10.94
C LEU A 13 18.68 17.83 -10.99
N PHE A 14 18.40 17.22 -9.84
CA PHE A 14 18.12 15.79 -9.75
C PHE A 14 16.99 15.38 -10.69
N LYS A 15 15.86 16.10 -10.63
CA LYS A 15 14.71 15.81 -11.48
C LYS A 15 15.04 15.99 -12.96
N HIS A 16 15.83 16.99 -13.33
CA HIS A 16 16.25 17.21 -14.71
C HIS A 16 17.06 16.03 -15.27
N PHE A 17 18.00 15.49 -14.49
CA PHE A 17 18.78 14.32 -14.88
C PHE A 17 17.93 13.06 -14.94
N LEU A 18 17.16 12.77 -13.89
CA LEU A 18 16.40 11.52 -13.82
C LEU A 18 15.14 11.51 -14.69
N THR A 19 14.72 12.61 -15.30
CA THR A 19 13.71 12.58 -16.37
C THR A 19 14.29 12.24 -17.75
N GLN A 20 15.62 12.18 -17.89
CA GLN A 20 16.26 11.67 -19.11
C GLN A 20 16.30 10.12 -19.06
N PRO A 21 15.69 9.41 -20.02
CA PRO A 21 15.61 7.95 -19.99
C PRO A 21 16.96 7.24 -19.92
N GLU A 22 17.99 7.75 -20.61
CA GLU A 22 19.34 7.16 -20.61
C GLU A 22 19.99 7.26 -19.22
N THR A 23 19.96 8.45 -18.61
CA THR A 23 20.49 8.66 -17.26
C THR A 23 19.71 7.85 -16.22
N ALA A 24 18.38 7.77 -16.35
CA ALA A 24 17.57 6.94 -15.47
C ALA A 24 17.88 5.45 -15.63
N ARG A 25 18.12 4.99 -16.86
CA ARG A 25 18.53 3.60 -17.14
C ARG A 25 19.86 3.29 -16.47
N GLU A 26 20.87 4.13 -16.66
CA GLU A 26 22.18 3.98 -16.00
C GLU A 26 22.04 3.98 -14.47
N PHE A 27 21.24 4.89 -13.93
CA PHE A 27 20.96 4.96 -12.50
C PHE A 27 20.34 3.66 -11.97
N LEU A 28 19.31 3.14 -12.64
CA LEU A 28 18.67 1.89 -12.24
C LEU A 28 19.59 0.67 -12.45
N SER A 29 20.44 0.68 -13.48
CA SER A 29 21.46 -0.35 -13.68
C SER A 29 22.48 -0.42 -12.54
N LEU A 30 22.76 0.72 -11.88
CA LEU A 30 23.72 0.81 -10.79
C LEU A 30 23.11 0.54 -9.41
N TYR A 31 21.88 0.99 -9.16
CA TYR A 31 21.33 1.10 -7.80
C TYR A 31 20.08 0.26 -7.55
N LEU A 32 19.46 -0.33 -8.58
CA LEU A 32 18.34 -1.24 -8.36
C LEU A 32 18.87 -2.56 -7.77
N PRO A 33 18.24 -3.12 -6.72
CA PRO A 33 18.63 -4.43 -6.18
C PRO A 33 18.61 -5.51 -7.26
N GLU A 34 19.59 -6.43 -7.22
CA GLU A 34 19.77 -7.47 -8.23
C GLU A 34 18.51 -8.33 -8.42
N GLU A 35 17.79 -8.61 -7.34
CA GLU A 35 16.56 -9.40 -7.35
C GLU A 35 15.42 -8.73 -8.12
N VAL A 36 15.41 -7.39 -8.17
CA VAL A 36 14.43 -6.62 -8.96
C VAL A 36 14.96 -6.37 -10.36
N GLN A 37 16.25 -6.02 -10.48
CA GLN A 37 16.89 -5.69 -11.75
C GLN A 37 16.86 -6.85 -12.74
N SER A 38 17.07 -8.09 -12.27
CA SER A 38 16.98 -9.30 -13.10
C SER A 38 15.58 -9.55 -13.71
N LEU A 39 14.54 -8.92 -13.15
CA LEU A 39 13.17 -8.98 -13.64
C LEU A 39 12.84 -7.85 -14.62
N CYS A 40 13.69 -6.84 -14.78
CA CYS A 40 13.40 -5.64 -15.58
C CYS A 40 14.05 -5.71 -16.97
N ASP A 41 13.27 -5.50 -18.04
CA ASP A 41 13.82 -5.13 -19.34
C ASP A 41 14.04 -3.62 -19.40
N LEU A 42 15.19 -3.16 -18.90
CA LEU A 42 15.54 -1.74 -18.82
C LEU A 42 15.57 -1.03 -20.20
N ALA A 43 15.55 -1.73 -21.33
CA ALA A 43 15.40 -1.11 -22.64
C ALA A 43 14.00 -0.49 -22.82
N THR A 44 12.98 -1.02 -22.14
CA THR A 44 11.58 -0.59 -22.20
C THR A 44 11.24 0.55 -21.24
N LEU A 45 12.24 1.09 -20.53
CA LEU A 45 12.08 2.10 -19.49
C LEU A 45 11.29 3.32 -20.00
N LYS A 46 10.17 3.63 -19.34
CA LYS A 46 9.25 4.71 -19.74
C LYS A 46 8.90 5.60 -18.56
N LEU A 47 9.12 6.90 -18.71
CA LEU A 47 8.77 7.90 -17.70
C LEU A 47 7.22 8.00 -17.59
N GLU A 48 6.69 7.78 -16.40
CA GLU A 48 5.27 8.00 -16.14
C GLU A 48 5.01 9.47 -15.80
N PRO A 49 3.91 10.07 -16.30
CA PRO A 49 3.57 11.45 -15.99
C PRO A 49 3.41 11.67 -14.48
N GLY A 50 3.81 12.83 -13.95
CA GLY A 50 3.56 13.16 -12.53
C GLY A 50 2.07 13.23 -12.14
N SER A 51 1.16 13.18 -13.11
CA SER A 51 -0.28 13.00 -12.91
C SER A 51 -0.72 11.55 -12.73
N PHE A 52 0.18 10.59 -12.95
CA PHE A 52 -0.07 9.15 -12.86
C PHE A 52 -0.60 8.77 -11.47
N VAL A 53 -0.08 9.42 -10.43
CA VAL A 53 -0.54 9.20 -9.07
C VAL A 53 -1.38 10.38 -8.58
N ASP A 54 -2.24 10.12 -7.58
CA ASP A 54 -3.21 11.07 -7.00
C ASP A 54 -2.55 12.44 -6.66
N ARG A 55 -3.37 13.48 -6.51
CA ARG A 55 -2.96 14.87 -6.27
C ARG A 55 -1.94 15.04 -5.14
N HIS A 56 -1.86 14.10 -4.20
CA HIS A 56 -0.90 14.10 -3.10
C HIS A 56 0.55 13.88 -3.56
N LEU A 57 0.80 13.03 -4.55
CA LEU A 57 2.15 12.86 -5.11
C LEU A 57 2.58 14.08 -5.94
N ARG A 58 1.63 14.78 -6.58
CA ARG A 58 1.91 16.04 -7.30
C ARG A 58 2.48 17.15 -6.41
N GLN A 59 2.24 17.10 -5.10
CA GLN A 59 2.72 18.11 -4.15
C GLN A 59 4.15 17.84 -3.66
N LEU A 60 4.70 16.64 -3.91
CA LEU A 60 6.00 16.22 -3.41
C LEU A 60 6.99 16.31 -4.58
N HIS A 61 7.68 17.44 -4.66
CA HIS A 61 8.20 17.98 -5.93
C HIS A 61 9.37 17.20 -6.57
N SER A 62 10.02 16.25 -5.89
CA SER A 62 11.28 15.60 -6.30
C SER A 62 11.14 14.15 -6.77
N ASP A 63 9.93 13.61 -6.81
CA ASP A 63 9.65 12.24 -7.23
C ASP A 63 9.81 12.03 -8.76
N VAL A 64 10.27 10.84 -9.13
CA VAL A 64 10.30 10.34 -10.51
C VAL A 64 9.79 8.90 -10.52
N LEU A 65 8.86 8.59 -11.43
CA LEU A 65 8.28 7.27 -11.58
C LEU A 65 8.51 6.76 -12.99
N TYR A 66 9.13 5.60 -13.12
CA TYR A 66 9.28 4.89 -14.38
C TYR A 66 8.48 3.60 -14.36
N SER A 67 7.90 3.21 -15.50
CA SER A 67 7.48 1.84 -15.78
C SER A 67 8.57 1.14 -16.59
N VAL A 68 8.72 -0.16 -16.35
CA VAL A 68 9.59 -1.06 -17.11
C VAL A 68 8.87 -2.39 -17.29
N GLU A 69 8.94 -2.97 -18.49
CA GLU A 69 8.37 -4.28 -18.75
C GLU A 69 9.18 -5.37 -18.02
N THR A 70 8.48 -6.41 -17.58
CA THR A 70 9.13 -7.56 -16.94
C THR A 70 9.73 -8.50 -17.98
N THR A 71 10.90 -9.05 -17.69
CA THR A 71 11.50 -10.15 -18.47
C THR A 71 10.76 -11.48 -18.27
N GLN A 72 9.91 -11.56 -17.23
CA GLN A 72 9.09 -12.71 -16.89
C GLN A 72 7.59 -12.39 -17.04
N GLY A 73 6.93 -13.07 -17.98
CA GLY A 73 5.49 -12.94 -18.18
C GLY A 73 5.09 -11.59 -18.81
N ARG A 74 3.83 -11.20 -18.61
CA ARG A 74 3.30 -9.90 -19.06
C ARG A 74 3.05 -9.05 -17.82
N GLY A 75 3.64 -7.86 -17.76
CA GLY A 75 3.44 -6.96 -16.64
C GLY A 75 4.42 -5.79 -16.64
N TYR A 76 4.35 -5.00 -15.58
CA TYR A 76 5.25 -3.88 -15.36
C TYR A 76 5.81 -3.92 -13.94
N ILE A 77 7.07 -3.51 -13.82
CA ILE A 77 7.66 -3.06 -12.56
C ILE A 77 7.70 -1.53 -12.63
N TYR A 78 7.32 -0.88 -11.54
CA TYR A 78 7.50 0.56 -11.41
C TYR A 78 8.75 0.86 -10.58
N CYS A 79 9.63 1.71 -11.08
CA CYS A 79 10.77 2.23 -10.32
C CYS A 79 10.41 3.63 -9.83
N LEU A 80 10.23 3.76 -8.52
CA LEU A 80 9.92 5.01 -7.85
C LEU A 80 11.21 5.57 -7.24
N ILE A 81 11.62 6.76 -7.66
CA ILE A 81 12.86 7.38 -7.19
C ILE A 81 12.50 8.68 -6.48
N GLU A 82 12.82 8.76 -5.20
CA GLU A 82 12.63 9.94 -4.37
C GLU A 82 13.99 10.58 -4.08
N HIS A 83 14.07 11.90 -4.18
CA HIS A 83 15.26 12.65 -3.80
C HIS A 83 15.07 13.48 -2.55
N GLN A 84 16.09 13.46 -1.68
CA GLN A 84 16.06 14.12 -0.39
C GLN A 84 17.43 14.66 0.01
N SER A 85 17.48 15.94 0.40
CA SER A 85 18.68 16.58 0.99
C SER A 85 18.62 16.71 2.51
N THR A 86 17.44 16.64 3.12
CA THR A 86 17.26 16.79 4.57
C THR A 86 16.64 15.50 5.09
N PRO A 87 17.30 14.73 5.98
CA PRO A 87 16.82 13.41 6.38
C PRO A 87 15.46 13.48 7.12
N ASP A 88 14.62 12.46 6.94
CA ASP A 88 13.23 12.40 7.44
C ASP A 88 13.01 11.05 8.14
N PRO A 89 12.66 11.03 9.44
CA PRO A 89 12.40 9.79 10.18
C PRO A 89 11.33 8.89 9.55
N LEU A 90 10.40 9.46 8.78
CA LEU A 90 9.28 8.76 8.17
C LEU A 90 9.45 8.55 6.66
N MET A 91 10.67 8.73 6.12
CA MET A 91 10.92 8.57 4.69
C MET A 91 10.53 7.19 4.15
N ALA A 92 10.86 6.12 4.88
CA ALA A 92 10.54 4.77 4.45
C ALA A 92 9.02 4.54 4.38
N TRP A 93 8.26 5.10 5.33
CA TRP A 93 6.79 5.12 5.26
C TRP A 93 6.29 5.90 4.04
N ARG A 94 6.87 7.07 3.77
CA ARG A 94 6.49 7.91 2.63
C ARG A 94 6.70 7.20 1.29
N LEU A 95 7.83 6.53 1.12
CA LEU A 95 8.11 5.69 -0.05
C LEU A 95 7.10 4.56 -0.21
N MET A 96 6.70 3.90 0.88
CA MET A 96 5.69 2.85 0.83
C MET A 96 4.31 3.40 0.46
N TYR A 97 3.95 4.56 1.00
CA TYR A 97 2.72 5.27 0.62
C TYR A 97 2.69 5.60 -0.88
N TYR A 98 3.80 6.08 -1.43
CA TYR A 98 3.91 6.33 -2.86
C TYR A 98 3.81 5.05 -3.70
N ALA A 99 4.48 3.98 -3.25
CA ALA A 99 4.42 2.68 -3.92
C ALA A 99 2.97 2.15 -3.99
N MET A 100 2.25 2.15 -2.87
CA MET A 100 0.83 1.77 -2.83
C MET A 100 -0.04 2.69 -3.69
N SER A 101 0.28 3.98 -3.75
CA SER A 101 -0.46 4.93 -4.57
C SER A 101 -0.24 4.68 -6.08
N ALA A 102 0.99 4.32 -6.49
CA ALA A 102 1.29 3.91 -7.86
C ALA A 102 0.59 2.58 -8.22
N MET A 103 0.56 1.61 -7.30
CA MET A 103 -0.21 0.37 -7.43
C MET A 103 -1.71 0.65 -7.63
N ALA A 104 -2.30 1.52 -6.80
CA ALA A 104 -3.71 1.90 -6.93
C ALA A 104 -4.01 2.62 -8.25
N ALA A 105 -3.09 3.48 -8.72
CA ALA A 105 -3.20 4.13 -10.01
C ALA A 105 -3.15 3.14 -11.19
N HIS A 106 -2.30 2.11 -11.08
CA HIS A 106 -2.23 1.03 -12.06
C HIS A 106 -3.59 0.31 -12.19
N LEU A 107 -4.20 -0.08 -11.07
CA LEU A 107 -5.52 -0.71 -11.10
C LEU A 107 -6.61 0.22 -11.68
N LYS A 108 -6.57 1.52 -11.34
CA LYS A 108 -7.50 2.53 -11.90
C LYS A 108 -7.41 2.68 -13.43
N LYS A 109 -6.30 2.29 -14.06
CA LYS A 109 -6.15 2.28 -15.53
C LYS A 109 -6.82 1.06 -16.20
N GLY A 110 -7.44 0.17 -15.43
CA GLY A 110 -8.13 -1.02 -15.95
C GLY A 110 -7.27 -2.29 -15.92
N HIS A 111 -6.08 -2.23 -15.33
CA HIS A 111 -5.29 -3.43 -15.05
C HIS A 111 -5.92 -4.23 -13.90
N THR A 112 -5.86 -5.56 -14.00
CA THR A 112 -6.50 -6.48 -13.05
C THR A 112 -5.54 -7.05 -12.00
N GLU A 113 -4.24 -6.86 -12.18
CA GLU A 113 -3.18 -7.37 -11.32
C GLU A 113 -2.34 -6.22 -10.77
N LEU A 114 -1.74 -6.43 -9.59
CA LEU A 114 -0.86 -5.44 -8.99
C LEU A 114 0.54 -5.49 -9.61
N PRO A 115 1.15 -4.34 -9.91
CA PRO A 115 2.53 -4.28 -10.33
C PRO A 115 3.46 -4.34 -9.10
N LEU A 116 4.70 -4.81 -9.29
CA LEU A 116 5.75 -4.53 -8.31
C LEU A 116 6.12 -3.05 -8.40
N VAL A 117 6.40 -2.43 -7.26
CA VAL A 117 6.94 -1.07 -7.20
C VAL A 117 8.21 -1.10 -6.35
N ALA A 118 9.32 -0.72 -6.96
CA ALA A 118 10.64 -0.65 -6.34
C ALA A 118 10.93 0.80 -5.92
N PRO A 119 10.83 1.15 -4.63
CA PRO A 119 11.20 2.46 -4.13
C PRO A 119 12.73 2.58 -3.97
N LEU A 120 13.30 3.67 -4.46
CA LEU A 120 14.70 4.06 -4.28
C LEU A 120 14.76 5.44 -3.63
N LEU A 121 15.56 5.56 -2.56
CA LEU A 121 15.86 6.84 -1.93
C LEU A 121 17.23 7.34 -2.41
N PHE A 122 17.24 8.44 -3.15
CA PHE A 122 18.45 9.20 -3.43
C PHE A 122 18.66 10.27 -2.34
N TYR A 123 19.59 10.01 -1.43
CA TYR A 123 19.92 10.92 -0.33
C TYR A 123 21.29 11.57 -0.52
N HIS A 124 21.36 12.90 -0.34
CA HIS A 124 22.60 13.66 -0.44
C HIS A 124 22.74 14.76 0.63
N GLY A 125 22.20 14.53 1.83
CA GLY A 125 22.22 15.53 2.89
C GLY A 125 23.55 15.75 3.60
N GLU A 126 23.56 16.74 4.50
CA GLU A 126 24.72 17.05 5.36
C GLU A 126 24.94 16.00 6.46
N VAL A 127 23.86 15.41 6.99
CA VAL A 127 23.94 14.33 7.98
C VAL A 127 24.37 13.05 7.27
N ARG A 128 25.54 12.52 7.61
CA ARG A 128 26.15 11.37 6.94
C ARG A 128 26.69 10.36 7.97
N PRO A 129 26.39 9.05 7.83
CA PRO A 129 25.48 8.45 6.83
C PRO A 129 24.01 8.84 7.05
N TYR A 130 23.11 8.43 6.14
CA TYR A 130 21.67 8.63 6.32
C TYR A 130 21.23 8.04 7.67
N PRO A 131 20.56 8.81 8.56
CA PRO A 131 20.44 8.44 9.98
C PRO A 131 19.20 7.58 10.31
N TYR A 132 18.29 7.33 9.35
CA TYR A 132 17.02 6.65 9.60
C TYR A 132 16.91 5.31 8.87
N SER A 133 16.01 4.44 9.33
CA SER A 133 15.76 3.16 8.69
C SER A 133 15.10 3.35 7.32
N ASN A 134 15.52 2.53 6.34
CA ASN A 134 14.88 2.42 5.02
C ASN A 134 13.78 1.34 4.99
N ARG A 135 13.51 0.66 6.12
CA ARG A 135 12.43 -0.32 6.25
C ARG A 135 11.20 0.37 6.85
N TRP A 136 10.13 0.50 6.07
CA TRP A 136 8.91 1.21 6.48
C TRP A 136 8.25 0.66 7.76
N LEU A 137 8.40 -0.64 8.03
CA LEU A 137 7.90 -1.28 9.24
C LEU A 137 8.59 -0.77 10.53
N ASP A 138 9.77 -0.17 10.41
CA ASP A 138 10.49 0.39 11.55
C ASP A 138 9.92 1.77 11.93
N CYS A 139 9.02 2.35 11.12
CA CYS A 139 8.31 3.59 11.44
C CYS A 139 7.16 3.39 12.45
N PHE A 140 6.81 2.14 12.80
CA PHE A 140 5.79 1.87 13.82
C PHE A 140 6.37 1.96 15.23
N THR A 141 5.53 2.31 16.21
CA THR A 141 5.90 2.22 17.63
C THR A 141 6.16 0.77 18.09
N LEU A 142 5.63 -0.22 17.35
CA LEU A 142 5.74 -1.65 17.59
C LEU A 142 6.18 -2.39 16.31
N PRO A 143 7.47 -2.32 15.89
CA PRO A 143 7.93 -2.83 14.59
C PRO A 143 7.79 -4.35 14.39
N GLU A 144 7.93 -5.13 15.45
CA GLU A 144 7.81 -6.59 15.38
C GLU A 144 6.35 -7.02 15.14
N GLN A 145 5.41 -6.37 15.82
CA GLN A 145 3.97 -6.57 15.66
C GLN A 145 3.52 -6.11 14.27
N ALA A 146 4.02 -4.97 13.80
CA ALA A 146 3.77 -4.50 12.43
C ALA A 146 4.28 -5.51 11.39
N ALA A 147 5.49 -6.06 11.57
CA ALA A 147 6.03 -7.08 10.68
C ALA A 147 5.18 -8.35 10.65
N ARG A 148 4.69 -8.82 11.81
CA ARG A 148 3.78 -9.97 11.89
C ARG A 148 2.45 -9.69 11.19
N LEU A 149 1.88 -8.51 11.39
CA LEU A 149 0.60 -8.13 10.82
C LEU A 149 0.64 -7.97 9.30
N TYR A 150 1.68 -7.30 8.77
CA TYR A 150 1.73 -6.90 7.36
C TYR A 150 2.50 -7.86 6.45
N ARG A 151 3.18 -8.88 6.99
CA ARG A 151 3.85 -9.93 6.20
C ARG A 151 3.09 -11.26 6.17
N GLN A 152 1.97 -11.36 6.87
CA GLN A 152 1.13 -12.55 6.91
C GLN A 152 -0.17 -12.31 6.15
N ALA A 153 -0.89 -13.39 5.85
CA ALA A 153 -2.26 -13.29 5.37
C ALA A 153 -3.10 -12.52 6.39
N PHE A 154 -3.97 -11.63 5.92
CA PHE A 154 -4.89 -10.94 6.80
C PHE A 154 -5.88 -11.93 7.42
N PRO A 155 -6.29 -11.71 8.69
CA PRO A 155 -7.28 -12.56 9.32
C PRO A 155 -8.59 -12.49 8.53
N LEU A 156 -9.11 -13.66 8.14
CA LEU A 156 -10.40 -13.81 7.49
C LEU A 156 -11.41 -14.29 8.52
N VAL A 157 -12.48 -13.52 8.73
CA VAL A 157 -13.66 -13.95 9.49
C VAL A 157 -14.69 -14.43 8.47
N ASP A 158 -14.71 -15.75 8.24
CA ASP A 158 -15.65 -16.39 7.32
C ASP A 158 -16.79 -17.06 8.11
N VAL A 159 -17.88 -16.31 8.32
CA VAL A 159 -19.06 -16.82 9.02
C VAL A 159 -19.78 -17.95 8.27
N SER A 160 -19.50 -18.14 6.97
CA SER A 160 -20.17 -19.16 6.17
C SER A 160 -19.73 -20.58 6.51
N VAL A 161 -18.54 -20.74 7.09
CA VAL A 161 -18.00 -22.04 7.51
C VAL A 161 -18.21 -22.36 8.99
N LEU A 162 -18.61 -21.37 9.79
CA LEU A 162 -18.92 -21.56 11.21
C LEU A 162 -20.26 -22.27 11.37
N SER A 163 -20.40 -23.12 12.38
CA SER A 163 -21.71 -23.67 12.76
C SER A 163 -22.58 -22.61 13.45
N ASP A 164 -23.91 -22.76 13.43
CA ASP A 164 -24.78 -21.81 14.14
C ASP A 164 -24.55 -21.92 15.65
N GLU A 165 -24.30 -23.13 16.15
CA GLU A 165 -23.95 -23.40 17.54
C GLU A 165 -22.68 -22.66 17.98
N GLU A 166 -21.66 -22.61 17.11
CA GLU A 166 -20.44 -21.85 17.36
C GLU A 166 -20.72 -20.35 17.39
N ILE A 167 -21.46 -19.83 16.41
CA ILE A 167 -21.87 -18.41 16.37
C ILE A 167 -22.62 -18.01 17.63
N LEU A 168 -23.53 -18.85 18.15
CA LEU A 168 -24.28 -18.55 19.37
C LEU A 168 -23.37 -18.33 20.61
N THR A 169 -22.12 -18.81 20.60
CA THR A 169 -21.15 -18.55 21.68
C THR A 169 -20.51 -17.16 21.61
N HIS A 170 -20.62 -16.45 20.49
CA HIS A 170 -19.95 -15.17 20.23
C HIS A 170 -20.61 -13.94 20.87
N LYS A 171 -21.63 -14.17 21.71
CA LYS A 171 -22.32 -13.14 22.52
C LYS A 171 -22.82 -11.99 21.64
N GLY A 172 -22.35 -10.76 21.87
CA GLY A 172 -22.88 -9.56 21.22
C GLY A 172 -22.66 -9.50 19.70
N VAL A 173 -21.72 -10.27 19.15
CA VAL A 173 -21.46 -10.28 17.70
C VAL A 173 -22.29 -11.35 16.98
N ALA A 174 -22.75 -12.37 17.73
CA ALA A 174 -23.48 -13.52 17.21
C ALA A 174 -24.71 -13.13 16.40
N LEU A 175 -25.44 -12.09 16.82
CA LEU A 175 -26.63 -11.60 16.11
C LEU A 175 -26.29 -11.18 14.68
N MET A 176 -25.24 -10.37 14.52
CA MET A 176 -24.77 -9.92 13.20
C MET A 176 -24.26 -11.10 12.37
N GLU A 177 -23.50 -12.01 12.98
CA GLU A 177 -22.92 -13.16 12.28
C GLU A 177 -23.99 -14.12 11.76
N LEU A 178 -24.98 -14.45 12.59
CA LEU A 178 -26.07 -15.35 12.23
C LEU A 178 -26.94 -14.75 11.12
N VAL A 179 -27.29 -13.45 11.23
CA VAL A 179 -28.02 -12.74 10.17
C VAL A 179 -27.23 -12.72 8.87
N GLN A 180 -25.93 -12.38 8.91
CA GLN A 180 -25.11 -12.30 7.69
C GLN A 180 -24.89 -13.68 7.05
N LYS A 181 -24.73 -14.74 7.84
CA LYS A 181 -24.62 -16.11 7.36
C LYS A 181 -25.86 -16.53 6.57
N HIS A 182 -27.04 -16.20 7.09
CA HIS A 182 -28.32 -16.64 6.52
C HIS A 182 -29.01 -15.60 5.63
N ILE A 183 -28.41 -14.44 5.33
CA ILE A 183 -29.06 -13.34 4.59
C ILE A 183 -29.53 -13.74 3.17
N ARG A 184 -28.97 -14.82 2.60
CA ARG A 184 -29.35 -15.35 1.28
C ARG A 184 -30.20 -16.63 1.37
N CYS A 185 -30.46 -17.15 2.57
CA CYS A 185 -31.29 -18.33 2.79
C CYS A 185 -32.76 -17.96 2.56
N ARG A 186 -33.44 -18.73 1.69
CA ARG A 186 -34.86 -18.48 1.38
C ARG A 186 -35.79 -18.94 2.49
N ASP A 187 -35.38 -19.97 3.24
CA ASP A 187 -36.16 -20.46 4.37
C ASP A 187 -35.72 -19.77 5.65
N MET A 188 -36.47 -18.72 6.01
CA MET A 188 -36.20 -17.93 7.21
C MET A 188 -36.57 -18.68 8.49
N LEU A 189 -37.47 -19.66 8.40
CA LEU A 189 -38.06 -20.31 9.58
C LEU A 189 -37.05 -21.19 10.33
N GLU A 190 -36.00 -21.65 9.66
CA GLU A 190 -35.01 -22.56 10.24
C GLU A 190 -34.09 -21.90 11.29
N TRP A 191 -33.85 -20.58 11.20
CA TRP A 191 -32.86 -19.88 12.05
C TRP A 191 -33.46 -18.71 12.87
N VAL A 192 -34.74 -18.38 12.66
CA VAL A 192 -35.48 -17.40 13.48
C VAL A 192 -35.48 -17.72 14.98
N PRO A 193 -35.61 -18.98 15.44
CA PRO A 193 -35.56 -19.28 16.87
C PRO A 193 -34.25 -18.85 17.54
N GLN A 194 -33.12 -19.08 16.87
CA GLN A 194 -31.78 -18.70 17.34
C GLN A 194 -31.61 -17.18 17.37
N LEU A 195 -32.17 -16.45 16.40
CA LEU A 195 -32.19 -14.98 16.45
C LEU A 195 -32.95 -14.45 17.67
N VAL A 196 -34.14 -15.01 17.95
CA VAL A 196 -34.96 -14.58 19.09
C VAL A 196 -34.22 -14.83 20.39
N GLU A 197 -33.52 -15.97 20.51
CA GLU A 197 -32.66 -16.28 21.65
C GLU A 197 -31.56 -15.22 21.84
N LEU A 198 -30.84 -14.88 20.76
CA LEU A 198 -29.78 -13.88 20.79
C LEU A 198 -30.29 -12.48 21.16
N LEU A 199 -31.45 -12.08 20.62
CA LEU A 199 -32.09 -10.80 20.96
C LEU A 199 -32.50 -10.74 22.44
N ASN A 200 -32.92 -11.86 23.01
CA ASN A 200 -33.31 -11.96 24.42
C ASN A 200 -32.12 -12.11 25.37
N ALA A 201 -30.98 -12.62 24.90
CA ALA A 201 -29.76 -12.85 25.69
C ALA A 201 -29.15 -11.55 26.26
N GLY A 202 -29.59 -10.39 25.80
CA GLY A 202 -29.24 -9.12 26.43
C GLY A 202 -27.90 -8.53 25.99
N TYR A 203 -27.19 -9.16 25.03
CA TYR A 203 -25.84 -8.75 24.64
C TYR A 203 -25.79 -7.48 23.79
N ASN A 204 -26.87 -7.15 23.06
CA ASN A 204 -26.92 -6.02 22.12
C ASN A 204 -27.65 -4.81 22.71
N THR A 205 -27.24 -3.60 22.30
CA THR A 205 -27.96 -2.35 22.66
C THR A 205 -29.33 -2.28 21.96
N THR A 206 -30.23 -1.42 22.44
CA THR A 206 -31.54 -1.21 21.79
C THR A 206 -31.42 -0.80 20.33
N GLU A 207 -30.44 0.05 19.99
CA GLU A 207 -30.18 0.47 18.60
C GLU A 207 -29.71 -0.69 17.71
N GLN A 208 -29.00 -1.69 18.27
CA GLN A 208 -28.54 -2.85 17.51
C GLN A 208 -29.63 -3.91 17.30
N ARG A 209 -30.74 -3.84 18.03
CA ARG A 209 -31.86 -4.80 17.94
C ARG A 209 -33.01 -4.31 17.05
N ASN A 210 -33.06 -3.00 16.80
CA ASN A 210 -34.08 -2.32 15.98
C ASN A 210 -33.61 -2.19 14.54
#